data_AF-A0A962JNH3-F1
#
_entry.id   AF-A0A962JNH3-F1
#
_cell.length_a   1.000
_cell.length_b   1.000
_cell.length_c   1.000
_cell.angle_alpha   90.00
_cell.angle_beta   90.00
_cell.angle_gamma   90.00
#
_symmetry.space_group_name_H-M   'P 1'
#
loop_
_entity.id
_entity.type
_entity.pdbx_description
1 polymer ?
#
loop_
_entity_poly.entity_id
_entity_poly.type
_entity_poly.pdbx_seq_one_letter_code
_entity_poly.pdbx_strand_id
1 'polypeptide(L)'
;RKNVSAQTAMDIDNEIRAIVDKCYETAKEMLVSNRHILDAMAEALIKYETIDAGQIDDIMEGKEPRPPHSPPSLDKKPDMTKPSPDTAA
;
A
#
# COMPACT_ATOMS: atom_id res chain seq x y z
N ARG A 1 -21.11 4.31 -48.73
CA ARG A 1 -21.01 3.41 -47.55
C ARG A 1 -19.89 3.91 -46.64
N LYS A 2 -20.19 4.85 -45.72
CA LYS A 2 -19.26 5.37 -44.69
C LYS A 2 -19.86 5.33 -43.27
N ASN A 3 -21.13 4.94 -43.15
CA ASN A 3 -21.88 5.07 -41.90
C ASN A 3 -21.70 3.88 -40.96
N VAL A 4 -21.29 2.71 -41.46
CA VAL A 4 -21.09 1.52 -40.63
C VAL A 4 -19.86 1.67 -39.74
N SER A 5 -18.73 2.19 -40.24
CA SER A 5 -17.52 2.33 -39.42
C SER A 5 -17.64 3.41 -38.34
N ALA A 6 -18.40 4.48 -38.60
CA ALA A 6 -18.66 5.52 -37.60
C ALA A 6 -19.54 5.00 -36.46
N GLN A 7 -20.60 4.26 -36.79
CA GLN A 7 -21.45 3.62 -35.77
C GLN A 7 -20.64 2.59 -34.97
N THR A 8 -19.89 1.71 -35.64
CA THR A 8 -19.07 0.70 -34.95
C THR A 8 -18.01 1.33 -34.05
N ALA A 9 -17.37 2.43 -34.45
CA ALA A 9 -16.41 3.14 -33.60
C ALA A 9 -17.09 3.72 -32.35
N MET A 10 -18.28 4.31 -32.51
CA MET A 10 -19.07 4.83 -31.39
C MET A 10 -19.51 3.72 -30.44
N ASP A 11 -19.90 2.56 -30.96
CA ASP A 11 -20.27 1.39 -30.16
C ASP A 11 -19.07 0.87 -29.34
N ILE A 12 -17.86 0.86 -29.93
CA ILE A 12 -16.62 0.49 -29.24
C ILE A 12 -16.31 1.45 -28.10
N ASP A 13 -16.36 2.76 -28.34
CA ASP A 13 -16.08 3.77 -27.30
C ASP A 13 -17.07 3.68 -26.14
N ASN A 14 -18.33 3.38 -26.44
CA ASN A 14 -19.37 3.17 -25.42
C ASN A 14 -19.08 1.93 -24.57
N GLU A 15 -18.67 0.82 -25.19
CA GLU A 15 -18.33 -0.41 -24.48
C GLU A 15 -17.09 -0.21 -23.59
N ILE A 16 -16.07 0.49 -24.08
CA ILE A 16 -14.89 0.83 -23.28
C ILE A 16 -15.29 1.61 -22.04
N ARG A 17 -16.13 2.65 -22.21
CA ARG A 17 -16.61 3.45 -21.07
C ARG A 17 -17.40 2.59 -20.08
N ALA A 18 -18.32 1.75 -20.58
CA ALA A 18 -19.11 0.87 -19.73
C ALA A 18 -18.24 -0.10 -18.91
N ILE A 19 -17.17 -0.64 -19.50
CA ILE A 19 -16.21 -1.50 -18.80
C ILE A 19 -15.49 -0.72 -17.69
N VAL A 20 -14.99 0.48 -18.00
CA VAL A 20 -14.28 1.32 -17.02
C VAL A 20 -15.20 1.68 -15.86
N ASP A 21 -16.42 2.12 -16.14
CA ASP A 21 -17.41 2.50 -15.13
C ASP A 21 -17.76 1.30 -14.23
N LYS A 22 -17.95 0.11 -14.82
CA LYS A 22 -18.22 -1.12 -14.06
C LYS A 22 -17.06 -1.49 -13.14
N CYS A 23 -15.82 -1.42 -13.63
CA CYS A 23 -14.63 -1.70 -12.83
C CYS A 23 -14.49 -0.70 -11.67
N TYR A 24 -14.75 0.58 -11.94
CA TYR A 24 -14.71 1.61 -10.92
C TYR A 24 -15.76 1.38 -9.83
N GLU A 25 -17.03 1.16 -10.20
CA GLU A 25 -18.09 0.92 -9.22
C GLU A 25 -17.85 -0.38 -8.43
N THR A 26 -17.34 -1.44 -9.08
CA THR A 26 -16.96 -2.68 -8.38
C THR A 26 -15.88 -2.41 -7.32
N ALA A 27 -14.80 -1.72 -7.70
CA ALA A 27 -13.72 -1.40 -6.78
C ALA A 27 -14.20 -0.51 -5.63
N LYS A 28 -15.01 0.50 -5.94
CA LYS A 28 -15.61 1.41 -4.95
C LYS A 28 -16.54 0.67 -4.01
N GLU A 29 -17.40 -0.21 -4.49
CA GLU A 29 -18.29 -1.02 -3.66
C GLU A 29 -17.50 -1.93 -2.72
N MET A 30 -16.43 -2.57 -3.22
CA MET A 30 -15.53 -3.36 -2.38
C MET A 30 -14.90 -2.53 -1.26
N LEU A 31 -14.41 -1.32 -1.57
CA LEU A 31 -13.80 -0.43 -0.58
C LEU A 31 -14.82 0.10 0.44
N VAL A 32 -16.01 0.50 -0.01
CA VAL A 32 -17.07 1.03 0.85
C VAL A 32 -17.65 -0.06 1.75
N SER A 33 -17.86 -1.27 1.22
CA SER A 33 -18.34 -2.41 2.02
C SER A 33 -17.35 -2.82 3.11
N ASN A 34 -16.05 -2.59 2.87
CA ASN A 34 -14.97 -2.87 3.81
C ASN A 34 -14.41 -1.58 4.43
N ARG A 35 -15.26 -0.58 4.65
CA ARG A 35 -14.81 0.75 5.11
C ARG A 35 -13.96 0.72 6.38
N HIS A 36 -14.27 -0.17 7.31
CA HIS A 36 -13.51 -0.37 8.54
C HIS A 36 -12.04 -0.76 8.29
N ILE A 37 -11.78 -1.61 7.28
CA ILE A 37 -10.43 -1.99 6.85
C ILE A 37 -9.71 -0.78 6.25
N LEU A 38 -10.39 -0.01 5.40
CA LEU A 38 -9.83 1.20 4.79
C LEU A 38 -9.45 2.25 5.84
N ASP A 39 -10.32 2.49 6.82
CA ASP A 39 -10.07 3.42 7.91
C ASP A 39 -8.89 2.93 8.78
N ALA A 40 -8.82 1.62 9.09
CA ALA A 40 -7.68 1.04 9.82
C ALA A 40 -6.35 1.17 9.05
N MET A 41 -6.35 0.98 7.73
CA MET A 41 -5.16 1.23 6.90
C MET A 41 -4.76 2.71 6.91
N ALA A 42 -5.72 3.63 6.86
CA ALA A 42 -5.45 5.06 6.92
C ALA A 42 -4.84 5.45 8.29
N GLU A 43 -5.41 4.96 9.40
CA GLU A 43 -4.88 5.18 10.74
C GLU A 43 -3.46 4.62 10.89
N ALA A 44 -3.21 3.42 10.35
CA ALA A 44 -1.88 2.81 10.35
C ALA A 44 -0.86 3.66 9.59
N LEU A 45 -1.22 4.19 8.42
CA LEU A 45 -0.36 5.09 7.64
C LEU A 45 -0.11 6.42 8.36
N ILE A 46 -1.09 6.97 9.08
CA ILE A 46 -0.89 8.17 9.90
C ILE A 46 0.08 7.89 11.07
N LYS A 47 0.00 6.70 11.67
CA LYS A 47 0.84 6.31 12.81
C LYS A 47 2.27 5.93 12.42
N TYR A 48 2.45 5.26 11.28
CA TYR A 48 3.70 4.61 10.90
C TYR A 48 4.33 5.12 9.60
N GLU A 49 3.65 6.02 8.87
CA GLU A 49 4.03 6.60 7.56
C GLU A 49 4.07 5.58 6.40
N THR A 50 4.52 4.36 6.67
CA THR A 50 4.59 3.23 5.74
C THR A 50 4.03 1.98 6.40
N ILE A 51 3.41 1.12 5.59
CA ILE A 51 2.94 -0.20 6.03
C ILE A 51 3.44 -1.27 5.05
N ASP A 52 3.90 -2.40 5.58
CA ASP A 52 4.31 -3.56 4.80
C ASP A 52 3.18 -4.59 4.64
N ALA A 53 3.44 -5.65 3.87
CA ALA A 53 2.46 -6.70 3.60
C ALA A 53 1.98 -7.41 4.88
N GLY A 54 2.85 -7.61 5.88
CA GLY A 54 2.46 -8.26 7.13
C GLY A 54 1.53 -7.39 7.97
N GLN A 55 1.73 -6.07 7.94
CA GLN A 55 0.82 -5.11 8.58
C GLN A 55 -0.53 -5.05 7.85
N ILE A 56 -0.53 -5.15 6.52
CA ILE A 56 -1.76 -5.26 5.73
C ILE A 56 -2.52 -6.53 6.10
N ASP A 57 -1.85 -7.67 6.18
CA ASP A 57 -2.46 -8.96 6.56
C ASP A 57 -3.11 -8.88 7.96
N ASP A 58 -2.43 -8.26 8.93
CA ASP A 58 -2.99 -8.05 10.27
C ASP A 58 -4.29 -7.23 10.21
N ILE A 59 -4.32 -6.13 9.44
CA ILE A 59 -5.50 -5.28 9.28
C ILE A 59 -6.64 -6.03 8.58
N MET A 60 -6.33 -6.83 7.56
CA MET A 60 -7.31 -7.66 6.86
C MET A 60 -7.92 -8.73 7.76
N GLU A 61 -7.17 -9.23 8.75
CA GLU A 61 -7.66 -10.14 9.80
C GLU A 61 -8.39 -9.42 10.94
N GLY A 62 -8.51 -8.09 10.90
CA GLY A 62 -9.16 -7.28 11.94
C GLY A 62 -8.30 -7.11 13.20
N LYS A 63 -6.99 -7.31 13.12
CA LYS A 63 -6.03 -7.11 14.21
C LYS A 63 -5.41 -5.72 14.12
N GLU A 64 -4.89 -5.22 15.25
CA GLU A 64 -4.11 -3.98 15.25
C GLU A 64 -2.75 -4.22 14.54
N PRO A 65 -2.37 -3.38 13.57
CA PRO A 65 -1.13 -3.56 12.82
C PRO A 65 0.10 -3.42 13.73
N ARG A 66 1.03 -4.35 13.58
CA ARG A 66 2.32 -4.33 14.29
C ARG A 66 3.14 -3.08 13.91
N PRO A 67 4.07 -2.61 14.76
CA PRO A 67 5.03 -1.58 14.39
C PRO A 67 5.87 -2.00 13.17
N PRO A 68 6.25 -1.07 12.29
CA PRO A 68 7.06 -1.40 11.13
C PRO A 68 8.39 -2.00 11.57
N HIS A 69 8.89 -2.97 10.80
CA HIS A 69 10.26 -3.44 10.98
C HIS A 69 11.21 -2.27 10.74
N SER A 70 12.01 -1.89 11.75
CA SER A 70 13.05 -0.88 11.56
C SER A 70 13.83 -1.22 10.29
N PRO A 71 14.00 -0.27 9.35
CA PRO A 71 14.91 -0.51 8.24
C PRO A 71 16.26 -0.92 8.84
N PRO A 72 17.02 -1.84 8.20
CA PRO A 72 18.35 -2.16 8.68
C PRO A 72 19.11 -0.83 8.75
N SER A 73 19.33 -0.34 9.98
CA SER A 73 20.03 0.92 10.20
C SER A 73 21.38 0.79 9.51
N LEU A 74 21.61 1.60 8.47
CA LEU A 74 22.94 1.79 7.90
C LEU A 74 23.90 2.44 8.90
N ASP A 75 23.42 2.76 10.11
CA ASP A 75 24.19 3.29 11.24
C ASP A 75 24.86 2.23 12.10
N LYS A 76 25.31 1.11 11.52
CA LYS A 76 26.36 0.32 12.17
C LYS A 76 27.70 1.03 11.94
N LYS A 77 27.91 2.17 12.61
CA LYS A 77 29.26 2.69 12.83
C LYS A 77 30.05 1.55 13.51
N PRO A 78 31.24 1.18 13.00
CA PRO A 78 32.07 0.20 13.69
C PRO A 78 32.38 0.76 15.07
N ASP A 79 32.02 0.01 16.11
CA ASP A 79 32.34 0.30 17.49
C ASP A 79 33.86 0.27 17.65
N MET A 80 34.49 1.44 17.50
CA MET A 80 35.87 1.70 17.91
C MET A 80 35.86 2.29 19.31
N THR A 81 35.33 1.55 20.29
CA THR A 81 35.45 1.94 21.70
C THR A 81 35.90 0.77 22.57
N LYS A 82 37.19 0.47 22.48
CA LYS A 82 37.97 0.17 23.69
C LYS A 82 39.28 0.97 23.65
N PRO A 83 39.42 2.03 24.45
CA PRO A 83 40.75 2.43 24.88
C PRO A 83 41.19 1.38 25.91
N SER A 84 42.18 0.56 25.58
CA SER A 84 42.91 -0.16 26.62
C SER A 84 43.70 0.89 27.40
N PRO A 85 43.48 1.04 28.72
CA PRO A 85 44.31 1.92 29.52
C PRO A 85 45.67 1.25 29.72
N ASP A 86 46.67 2.11 29.64
CA ASP A 86 48.09 1.86 29.72
C ASP A 86 48.58 1.24 31.05
N THR A 87 49.65 0.45 30.92
CA THR A 87 50.83 0.34 31.82
C THR A 87 50.76 -0.41 33.17
N ALA A 88 51.77 -1.28 33.34
CA ALA A 88 52.59 -1.53 34.55
C ALA A 88 52.53 -2.96 35.14
N ALA A 89 53.52 -3.80 34.76
CA ALA A 89 54.48 -4.45 35.67
C ALA A 89 55.41 -5.37 34.87
#